data_AF-A0A536T0P2-F1
#
_entry.id   AF-A0A536T0P2-F1
#
_cell.length_a   1.000
_cell.length_b   1.000
_cell.length_c   1.000
_cell.angle_alpha   90.00
_cell.angle_beta   90.00
_cell.angle_gamma   90.00
#
_symmetry.space_group_name_H-M   'P 1'
#
loop_
_entity.id
_entity.type
_entity.pdbx_description
1 polymer ?
#
loop_
_entity_poly.entity_id
_entity_poly.type
_entity_poly.pdbx_seq_one_letter_code
_entity_poly.pdbx_strand_id
1 'polypeptide(L)'
;MILIATFKPPRRGLSRSKSALASLAAIVIGLLLAPADAAMVKCVDSSGKVSYQDPPCPTSAAESTVKFKAPPPAGPSPQAADLSPVPSRQSNMKGRARIPSDTDFRGPREAWERLTLALARGDKAAAMKELTPSAQQRYSDMLEKLSGKTKPVEIDRLGAVRSVTLTGDELATITLTRKKADGTYGYKVMLMRGADGRWRIENM
;
A
#
# COMPACT_ATOMS: atom_id res chain seq x y z
N MET A 1 -49.86 -24.77 -19.74
CA MET A 1 -49.46 -25.94 -18.92
C MET A 1 -48.01 -25.71 -18.51
N ILE A 2 -47.80 -25.13 -17.32
CA ILE A 2 -46.49 -24.64 -16.86
C ILE A 2 -45.99 -25.63 -15.80
N LEU A 3 -44.88 -26.33 -16.09
CA LEU A 3 -44.24 -27.27 -15.17
C LEU A 3 -43.42 -26.49 -14.13
N ILE A 4 -43.86 -26.54 -12.86
CA ILE A 4 -43.10 -25.99 -11.73
C ILE A 4 -42.19 -27.10 -11.19
N ALA A 5 -40.89 -27.02 -11.48
CA ALA A 5 -39.89 -27.92 -10.93
C ALA A 5 -39.45 -27.44 -9.54
N THR A 6 -39.83 -28.18 -8.49
CA THR A 6 -39.41 -27.93 -7.10
C THR A 6 -37.99 -28.45 -6.87
N PHE A 7 -37.03 -27.55 -6.73
CA PHE A 7 -35.65 -27.88 -6.36
C PHE A 7 -35.54 -28.09 -4.84
N LYS A 8 -35.21 -29.32 -4.42
CA LYS A 8 -34.99 -29.70 -3.02
C LYS A 8 -33.51 -29.47 -2.65
N PRO A 9 -33.19 -28.60 -1.67
CA PRO A 9 -31.80 -28.33 -1.30
C PRO A 9 -31.19 -29.49 -0.50
N PRO A 10 -29.89 -29.80 -0.69
CA PRO A 10 -29.19 -30.82 0.08
C PRO A 10 -28.87 -30.31 1.50
N ARG A 11 -29.35 -31.03 2.51
CA ARG A 11 -28.97 -30.83 3.92
C ARG A 11 -27.50 -31.24 4.12
N ARG A 12 -26.59 -30.26 4.26
CA ARG A 12 -25.22 -30.53 4.70
C ARG A 12 -25.21 -30.73 6.21
N GLY A 13 -24.94 -31.95 6.65
CA GLY A 13 -24.75 -32.29 8.05
C GLY A 13 -23.51 -31.59 8.62
N LEU A 14 -23.68 -30.90 9.74
CA LEU A 14 -22.58 -30.47 10.60
C LEU A 14 -21.95 -31.73 11.22
N SER A 15 -20.79 -32.14 10.70
CA SER A 15 -19.93 -33.08 11.42
C SER A 15 -19.21 -32.32 12.53
N ARG A 16 -19.69 -32.50 13.75
CA ARG A 16 -19.15 -31.93 14.98
C ARG A 16 -18.06 -32.86 15.49
N SER A 17 -16.83 -32.75 14.95
CA SER A 17 -15.68 -33.49 15.47
C SER A 17 -15.26 -32.92 16.82
N LYS A 18 -15.71 -33.60 17.88
CA LYS A 18 -15.14 -33.49 19.22
C LYS A 18 -13.92 -34.38 19.26
N SER A 19 -12.72 -33.79 19.19
CA SER A 19 -11.48 -34.54 19.43
C SER A 19 -10.57 -33.73 20.33
N ALA A 20 -10.57 -34.16 21.59
CA ALA A 20 -9.43 -34.24 22.51
C ALA A 20 -8.68 -32.95 22.87
N LEU A 21 -9.07 -32.42 24.03
CA LEU A 21 -8.14 -31.99 25.07
C LEU A 21 -7.06 -33.06 25.30
N ALA A 22 -5.78 -32.69 25.21
CA ALA A 22 -4.69 -33.12 26.10
C ALA A 22 -3.32 -32.82 25.47
N SER A 23 -2.63 -31.79 25.97
CA SER A 23 -1.20 -31.82 26.28
C SER A 23 -0.73 -30.42 26.71
N LEU A 24 -0.78 -30.22 28.03
CA LEU A 24 0.00 -29.22 28.76
C LEU A 24 1.32 -29.90 29.13
N ALA A 25 2.43 -29.53 28.48
CA ALA A 25 3.77 -29.88 28.95
C ALA A 25 4.80 -28.87 28.41
N ALA A 26 5.16 -27.95 29.30
CA ALA A 26 6.45 -27.27 29.46
C ALA A 26 7.45 -27.29 28.30
N ILE A 27 7.63 -26.14 27.65
CA ILE A 27 8.95 -25.66 27.18
C ILE A 27 9.09 -24.21 27.66
N VAL A 28 9.52 -24.07 28.90
CA VAL A 28 10.22 -22.89 29.41
C VAL A 28 11.70 -23.10 29.08
N ILE A 29 12.41 -22.02 28.78
CA ILE A 29 13.88 -21.86 28.60
C ILE A 29 14.25 -21.52 27.15
N GLY A 30 14.60 -20.25 26.91
CA GLY A 30 15.56 -19.91 25.86
C GLY A 30 15.29 -18.71 24.95
N LEU A 31 14.42 -17.73 25.29
CA LEU A 31 14.45 -16.44 24.60
C LEU A 31 15.58 -15.57 25.17
N LEU A 32 16.81 -15.86 24.76
CA LEU A 32 17.88 -14.88 24.79
C LEU A 32 17.47 -13.73 23.86
N LEU A 33 17.29 -12.55 24.44
CA LEU A 33 17.13 -11.31 23.69
C LEU A 33 18.38 -11.10 22.83
N ALA A 34 18.31 -11.44 21.55
CA ALA A 34 19.21 -10.85 20.58
C ALA A 34 18.85 -9.36 20.48
N PRO A 35 19.78 -8.43 20.75
CA PRO A 35 19.56 -7.03 20.40
C PRO A 35 19.43 -6.97 18.89
N ALA A 36 18.21 -6.75 18.40
CA ALA A 36 17.95 -6.46 17.00
C ALA A 36 18.36 -5.01 16.71
N ASP A 37 19.64 -4.70 16.89
CA ASP A 37 20.24 -3.51 16.31
C ASP A 37 20.35 -3.77 14.81
N ALA A 38 19.29 -3.45 14.07
CA ALA A 38 19.28 -3.48 12.61
C ALA A 38 20.23 -2.38 12.09
N ALA A 39 21.52 -2.65 12.14
CA ALA A 39 22.57 -1.78 11.64
C ALA A 39 22.60 -1.90 10.11
N MET A 40 21.87 -1.02 9.43
CA MET A 40 21.91 -0.93 7.97
C MET A 40 23.26 -0.36 7.53
N VAL A 41 24.01 -1.11 6.72
CA VAL A 41 25.36 -0.75 6.31
C VAL A 41 25.34 -0.16 4.89
N LYS A 42 26.10 0.93 4.68
CA LYS A 42 26.31 1.51 3.36
C LYS A 42 27.48 0.81 2.69
N CYS A 43 27.20 0.07 1.62
CA CYS A 43 28.19 -0.57 0.76
C CYS A 43 28.43 0.28 -0.50
N VAL A 44 29.68 0.67 -0.75
CA VAL A 44 30.06 1.37 -1.99
C VAL A 44 30.89 0.42 -2.85
N ASP A 45 30.43 0.12 -4.05
CA ASP A 45 31.15 -0.75 -4.98
C ASP A 45 32.28 -0.01 -5.73
N SER A 46 33.09 -0.76 -6.48
CA SER A 46 34.20 -0.21 -7.27
C SER A 46 33.78 0.75 -8.39
N SER A 47 32.48 0.78 -8.74
CA SER A 47 31.91 1.74 -9.70
C SER A 47 31.42 3.03 -9.05
N GLY A 48 31.55 3.14 -7.72
CA GLY A 48 31.05 4.27 -6.94
C GLY A 48 29.55 4.23 -6.64
N LYS A 49 28.88 3.12 -6.96
CA LYS A 49 27.45 2.95 -6.69
C LYS A 49 27.25 2.54 -5.23
N VAL A 50 26.27 3.18 -4.60
CA VAL A 50 25.92 2.96 -3.19
C VAL A 50 24.72 2.01 -3.09
N SER A 51 24.84 0.98 -2.25
CA SER A 51 23.72 0.13 -1.82
C SER A 51 23.67 0.04 -0.29
N TYR A 52 22.47 -0.10 0.28
CA TYR A 52 22.27 -0.27 1.72
C TYR A 52 21.74 -1.67 1.98
N GLN A 53 22.47 -2.47 2.75
CA GLN A 53 22.18 -3.89 2.99
C GLN A 53 22.49 -4.25 4.44
N ASP A 54 22.01 -5.40 4.89
CA ASP A 54 22.44 -5.98 6.17
C ASP A 54 23.89 -6.45 6.06
N PRO A 55 24.71 -6.33 7.12
CA PRO A 55 26.09 -6.77 7.10
C PRO A 55 26.21 -8.29 6.88
N PRO A 56 27.25 -8.77 6.17
CA PRO A 56 28.38 -8.01 5.62
C PRO A 56 28.18 -7.51 4.18
N CYS A 57 28.87 -6.42 3.80
CA CYS A 57 28.97 -6.03 2.40
C CYS A 57 29.69 -7.12 1.57
N PRO A 58 29.36 -7.28 0.27
CA PRO A 58 30.11 -8.16 -0.62
C PRO A 58 31.58 -7.72 -0.67
N THR A 59 32.50 -8.69 -0.81
CA THR A 59 33.97 -8.51 -0.66
C THR A 59 34.60 -7.47 -1.59
N SER A 60 33.87 -7.04 -2.62
CA SER A 60 34.29 -6.01 -3.59
C SER A 60 33.84 -4.59 -3.23
N ALA A 61 33.14 -4.40 -2.11
CA ALA A 61 32.60 -3.11 -1.69
C ALA A 61 33.25 -2.61 -0.40
N ALA A 62 33.50 -1.31 -0.32
CA ALA A 62 33.97 -0.66 0.89
C ALA A 62 32.81 -0.45 1.87
N GLU A 63 33.01 -0.86 3.11
CA GLU A 63 32.03 -0.72 4.19
C GLU A 63 32.18 0.64 4.89
N SER A 64 31.06 1.34 5.11
CA SER A 64 31.02 2.50 5.99
C SER A 64 29.79 2.46 6.88
N THR A 65 30.02 2.38 8.20
CA THR A 65 28.96 2.39 9.20
C THR A 65 28.33 3.78 9.28
N VAL A 66 27.07 3.90 8.86
CA VAL A 66 26.31 5.15 8.99
C VAL A 66 25.66 5.17 10.37
N LYS A 67 26.21 5.94 11.30
CA LYS A 67 25.54 6.22 12.58
C LYS A 67 24.37 7.17 12.33
N PHE A 68 23.16 6.62 12.27
CA PHE A 68 21.95 7.43 12.30
C PHE A 68 21.76 8.01 13.71
N LYS A 69 22.02 9.30 13.86
CA LYS A 69 21.58 10.04 15.05
C LYS A 69 20.09 10.30 14.87
N ALA A 70 19.25 9.68 15.70
CA ALA A 70 17.82 9.96 15.69
C ALA A 70 17.61 11.48 15.84
N PRO A 71 16.79 12.12 15.00
CA PRO A 71 16.47 13.52 15.16
C PRO A 71 15.82 13.73 16.54
N PRO A 72 16.18 14.81 17.26
CA PRO A 72 15.57 15.10 18.56
C PRO A 72 14.04 15.20 18.41
N PRO A 73 13.27 14.80 19.44
CA PRO A 73 11.82 14.92 19.41
C PRO A 73 11.42 16.35 19.09
N ALA A 74 10.47 16.51 18.16
CA ALA A 74 10.01 17.80 17.69
C ALA A 74 9.52 18.65 18.87
N GLY A 75 10.29 19.69 19.21
CA GLY A 75 9.84 20.73 20.11
C GLY A 75 8.66 21.51 19.50
N PRO A 76 7.88 22.22 20.33
CA PRO A 76 6.77 23.04 19.85
C PRO A 76 7.28 24.09 18.85
N SER A 77 6.67 24.11 17.66
CA SER A 77 6.98 25.08 16.60
C SER A 77 6.71 26.51 17.09
N PRO A 78 7.65 27.46 16.91
CA PRO A 78 7.36 28.87 17.09
C PRO A 78 6.40 29.34 15.99
N GLN A 79 5.33 30.00 16.42
CA GLN A 79 4.31 30.59 15.56
C GLN A 79 4.98 31.65 14.65
N ALA A 80 4.66 31.57 13.36
CA ALA A 80 5.04 32.54 12.37
C ALA A 80 4.36 33.87 12.67
N ALA A 81 5.14 34.86 13.11
CA ALA A 81 4.75 36.26 13.08
C ALA A 81 5.49 36.93 11.92
N ASP A 82 4.68 37.54 11.05
CA ASP A 82 4.99 38.73 10.27
C ASP A 82 5.94 38.59 9.07
N LEU A 83 5.35 38.42 7.88
CA LEU A 83 6.00 38.79 6.62
C LEU A 83 5.01 39.58 5.75
N SER A 84 5.38 40.84 5.51
CA SER A 84 4.75 41.79 4.60
C SER A 84 4.71 41.28 3.14
N PRO A 85 3.78 41.79 2.30
CA PRO A 85 3.58 41.28 0.95
C PRO A 85 4.68 41.75 -0.01
N VAL A 86 5.47 40.81 -0.53
CA VAL A 86 6.44 41.03 -1.62
C VAL A 86 5.68 41.04 -2.96
N PRO A 87 5.89 42.04 -3.84
CA PRO A 87 5.21 42.11 -5.12
C PRO A 87 5.65 41.00 -6.08
N SER A 88 4.64 40.27 -6.58
CA SER A 88 4.76 39.15 -7.52
C SER A 88 5.37 39.58 -8.85
N ARG A 89 6.66 39.29 -9.05
CA ARG A 89 7.31 39.36 -10.35
C ARG A 89 6.89 38.12 -11.18
N GLN A 90 5.92 38.31 -12.07
CA GLN A 90 5.54 37.34 -13.08
C GLN A 90 6.71 37.13 -14.06
N SER A 91 7.50 36.08 -13.83
CA SER A 91 8.47 35.58 -14.81
C SER A 91 8.21 34.10 -15.06
N ASN A 92 7.47 33.86 -16.14
CA ASN A 92 7.63 32.77 -17.11
C ASN A 92 8.74 31.75 -16.76
N MET A 93 8.44 30.76 -15.91
CA MET A 93 9.33 29.64 -15.57
C MET A 93 8.60 28.34 -15.90
N LYS A 94 8.76 27.94 -17.15
CA LYS A 94 8.56 26.58 -17.65
C LYS A 94 9.48 25.66 -16.84
N GLY A 95 8.93 24.88 -15.91
CA GLY A 95 9.65 23.82 -15.19
C GLY A 95 10.14 24.11 -13.76
N ARG A 96 9.51 25.01 -12.99
CA ARG A 96 9.67 24.95 -11.52
C ARG A 96 8.78 23.83 -10.98
N ALA A 97 9.40 22.82 -10.37
CA ALA A 97 8.72 21.79 -9.60
C ALA A 97 7.77 22.48 -8.60
N ARG A 98 6.48 22.51 -8.93
CA ARG A 98 5.45 23.00 -8.03
C ARG A 98 5.45 22.06 -6.84
N ILE A 99 5.60 22.61 -5.64
CA ILE A 99 5.39 21.82 -4.42
C ILE A 99 3.93 21.33 -4.48
N PRO A 100 3.68 20.01 -4.50
CA PRO A 100 2.32 19.50 -4.58
C PRO A 100 1.49 20.02 -3.41
N SER A 101 0.27 20.47 -3.70
CA SER A 101 -0.67 20.98 -2.71
C SER A 101 -1.44 19.85 -2.02
N ASP A 102 -2.03 20.08 -0.84
CA ASP A 102 -2.81 19.06 -0.09
C ASP A 102 -3.89 18.39 -0.96
N THR A 103 -4.54 19.17 -1.83
CA THR A 103 -5.53 18.69 -2.80
C THR A 103 -4.96 17.68 -3.80
N ASP A 104 -3.66 17.77 -4.13
CA ASP A 104 -2.99 16.83 -5.04
C ASP A 104 -2.77 15.46 -4.37
N PHE A 105 -2.62 15.41 -3.05
CA PHE A 105 -2.47 14.17 -2.28
C PHE A 105 -3.80 13.47 -1.96
N ARG A 106 -4.91 14.23 -1.95
CA ARG A 106 -6.25 13.65 -1.79
C ARG A 106 -6.64 12.79 -2.99
N GLY A 107 -6.23 13.20 -4.19
CA GLY A 107 -6.58 12.51 -5.44
C GLY A 107 -6.26 11.01 -5.49
N PRO A 108 -5.00 10.59 -5.26
CA PRO A 108 -4.64 9.17 -5.29
C PRO A 108 -5.34 8.35 -4.21
N ARG A 109 -5.42 8.87 -2.98
CA ARG A 109 -6.07 8.17 -1.86
C ARG A 109 -7.57 7.98 -2.13
N GLU A 110 -8.26 9.02 -2.59
CA GLU A 110 -9.67 8.94 -2.97
C GLU A 110 -9.92 7.96 -4.12
N ALA A 111 -9.00 7.84 -5.09
CA ALA A 111 -9.10 6.85 -6.16
C ALA A 111 -9.03 5.42 -5.61
N TRP A 112 -8.11 5.15 -4.68
CA TRP A 112 -8.04 3.87 -3.98
C TRP A 112 -9.34 3.56 -3.21
N GLU A 113 -9.84 4.53 -2.44
CA GLU A 113 -11.08 4.38 -1.67
C GLU A 113 -12.27 4.07 -2.59
N ARG A 114 -12.40 4.77 -3.73
CA ARG A 114 -13.46 4.50 -4.72
C ARG A 114 -13.37 3.09 -5.29
N LEU A 115 -12.17 2.59 -5.60
CA LEU A 115 -12.00 1.20 -6.03
C LEU A 115 -12.43 0.23 -4.92
N THR A 116 -11.94 0.41 -3.69
CA THR A 116 -12.28 -0.50 -2.58
C THR A 116 -13.78 -0.54 -2.30
N LEU A 117 -14.47 0.60 -2.39
CA LEU A 117 -15.91 0.69 -2.23
C LEU A 117 -16.67 -0.01 -3.38
N ALA A 118 -16.18 0.11 -4.61
CA ALA A 118 -16.75 -0.63 -5.74
C ALA A 118 -16.59 -2.14 -5.57
N LEU A 119 -15.41 -2.61 -5.15
CA LEU A 119 -15.13 -4.02 -4.87
C LEU A 119 -15.98 -4.57 -3.72
N ALA A 120 -16.13 -3.80 -2.63
CA ALA A 120 -16.96 -4.19 -1.50
C ALA A 120 -18.44 -4.35 -1.89
N ARG A 121 -18.93 -3.54 -2.82
CA ARG A 121 -20.30 -3.64 -3.37
C ARG A 121 -20.45 -4.72 -4.44
N GLY A 122 -19.36 -5.34 -4.90
CA GLY A 122 -19.38 -6.26 -6.04
C GLY A 122 -19.67 -5.56 -7.38
N ASP A 123 -19.53 -4.24 -7.46
CA ASP A 123 -19.79 -3.46 -8.66
C ASP A 123 -18.57 -3.47 -9.59
N LYS A 124 -18.49 -4.50 -10.44
CA LYS A 124 -17.41 -4.66 -11.44
C LYS A 124 -17.31 -3.44 -12.35
N ALA A 125 -18.44 -2.87 -12.78
CA ALA A 125 -18.43 -1.75 -13.73
C ALA A 125 -17.86 -0.48 -13.10
N ALA A 126 -18.23 -0.18 -11.84
CA ALA A 126 -17.63 0.92 -11.10
C ALA A 126 -16.14 0.68 -10.83
N ALA A 127 -15.75 -0.55 -10.44
CA ALA A 127 -14.34 -0.88 -10.18
C ALA A 127 -13.47 -0.69 -11.43
N MET A 128 -13.96 -1.12 -12.60
CA MET A 128 -13.25 -0.95 -13.87
C MET A 128 -13.02 0.53 -14.24
N LYS A 129 -13.96 1.42 -13.90
CA LYS A 129 -13.82 2.87 -14.16
C LYS A 129 -12.69 3.53 -13.35
N GLU A 130 -12.30 2.93 -12.24
CA GLU A 130 -11.19 3.39 -11.40
C GLU A 130 -9.83 2.87 -11.87
N LEU A 131 -9.80 2.02 -12.91
CA LEU A 131 -8.59 1.50 -13.53
C LEU A 131 -8.27 2.24 -14.84
N THR A 132 -6.99 2.33 -15.19
CA THR A 132 -6.57 2.77 -16.54
C THR A 132 -6.94 1.71 -17.60
N PRO A 133 -7.03 2.05 -18.90
CA PRO A 133 -7.35 1.07 -19.95
C PRO A 133 -6.39 -0.13 -19.96
N SER A 134 -5.10 0.10 -19.75
CA SER A 134 -4.09 -0.97 -19.66
C SER A 134 -4.28 -1.86 -18.43
N ALA A 135 -4.69 -1.28 -17.29
CA ALA A 135 -5.01 -2.04 -16.09
C ALA A 135 -6.33 -2.81 -16.22
N GLN A 136 -7.34 -2.23 -16.88
CA GLN A 136 -8.62 -2.88 -17.15
C GLN A 136 -8.43 -4.22 -17.87
N GLN A 137 -7.56 -4.27 -18.89
CA GLN A 137 -7.25 -5.51 -19.61
C GLN A 137 -6.57 -6.56 -18.72
N ARG A 138 -5.69 -6.15 -17.81
CA ARG A 138 -4.97 -7.07 -16.91
C ARG A 138 -5.85 -7.60 -15.78
N TYR A 139 -6.74 -6.77 -15.25
CA TYR A 139 -7.52 -7.09 -14.06
C TYR A 139 -8.96 -7.53 -14.36
N SER A 140 -9.42 -7.51 -15.63
CA SER A 140 -10.79 -7.89 -16.01
C SER A 140 -11.19 -9.25 -15.47
N ASP A 141 -10.34 -10.26 -15.68
CA ASP A 141 -10.61 -11.66 -15.35
C ASP A 141 -10.58 -11.88 -13.84
N MET A 142 -9.69 -11.19 -13.14
CA MET A 142 -9.62 -11.21 -11.69
C MET A 142 -10.88 -10.59 -11.09
N LEU A 143 -11.29 -9.41 -11.58
CA LEU A 143 -12.48 -8.72 -11.10
C LEU A 143 -13.75 -9.51 -11.37
N GLU A 144 -13.84 -10.21 -12.49
CA GLU A 144 -14.94 -11.13 -12.79
C GLU A 144 -15.05 -12.27 -11.79
N LYS A 145 -13.91 -12.90 -11.48
CA LYS A 145 -13.83 -13.95 -10.44
C LYS A 145 -14.16 -13.44 -9.05
N LEU A 146 -13.92 -12.16 -8.76
CA LEU A 146 -14.30 -11.54 -7.50
C LEU A 146 -15.80 -11.21 -7.47
N SER A 147 -16.38 -10.68 -8.56
CA SER A 147 -17.81 -10.38 -8.65
C SER A 147 -18.70 -11.63 -8.67
N GLY A 148 -18.21 -12.75 -9.20
CA GLY A 148 -18.96 -14.01 -9.21
C GLY A 148 -19.05 -14.70 -7.84
N LYS A 149 -18.26 -14.26 -6.85
CA LYS A 149 -18.32 -14.81 -5.50
C LYS A 149 -19.42 -14.09 -4.73
N THR A 150 -20.35 -14.85 -4.16
CA THR A 150 -21.47 -14.34 -3.34
C THR A 150 -21.06 -13.65 -2.04
N LYS A 151 -19.77 -13.67 -1.68
CA LYS A 151 -19.27 -13.01 -0.47
C LYS A 151 -18.65 -11.67 -0.84
N PRO A 152 -19.14 -10.55 -0.27
CA PRO A 152 -18.51 -9.25 -0.39
C PRO A 152 -17.02 -9.34 -0.05
N VAL A 153 -16.19 -8.63 -0.83
CA VAL A 153 -14.77 -8.53 -0.52
C VAL A 153 -14.60 -7.77 0.79
N GLU A 154 -14.06 -8.43 1.81
CA GLU A 154 -13.70 -7.78 3.08
C GLU A 154 -12.67 -6.68 2.80
N ILE A 155 -13.04 -5.42 3.05
CA ILE A 155 -12.18 -4.24 2.80
C ILE A 155 -10.84 -4.36 3.54
N ASP A 156 -10.85 -4.98 4.72
CA ASP A 156 -9.64 -5.22 5.53
C ASP A 156 -8.59 -6.07 4.81
N ARG A 157 -8.99 -6.87 3.80
CA ARG A 157 -8.07 -7.65 2.98
C ARG A 157 -7.39 -6.85 1.88
N LEU A 158 -7.92 -5.68 1.55
CA LEU A 158 -7.37 -4.77 0.55
C LEU A 158 -6.35 -3.81 1.14
N GLY A 159 -6.19 -3.80 2.47
CA GLY A 159 -5.17 -3.06 3.23
C GLY A 159 -5.41 -1.55 3.32
N ALA A 160 -4.74 -0.94 4.29
CA ALA A 160 -4.85 0.48 4.59
C ALA A 160 -3.73 1.27 3.92
N VAL A 161 -4.05 2.50 3.48
CA VAL A 161 -3.07 3.43 2.89
C VAL A 161 -2.11 3.92 3.97
N ARG A 162 -0.83 3.55 3.85
CA ARG A 162 0.25 4.00 4.74
C ARG A 162 0.89 5.29 4.28
N SER A 163 1.21 5.41 3.00
CA SER A 163 1.84 6.60 2.43
C SER A 163 1.47 6.78 0.96
N VAL A 164 1.57 8.02 0.49
CA VAL A 164 1.38 8.40 -0.91
C VAL A 164 2.62 9.17 -1.34
N THR A 165 3.23 8.76 -2.45
CA THR A 165 4.37 9.45 -3.06
C THR A 165 3.96 9.90 -4.46
N LEU A 166 4.04 11.19 -4.72
CA LEU A 166 3.80 11.76 -6.05
C LEU A 166 5.12 11.80 -6.83
N THR A 167 5.08 11.39 -8.08
CA THR A 167 6.23 11.45 -8.99
C THR A 167 5.83 12.32 -10.18
N GLY A 168 6.10 13.62 -10.06
CA GLY A 168 5.57 14.62 -10.98
C GLY A 168 4.07 14.84 -10.80
N ASP A 169 3.41 15.33 -11.86
CA ASP A 169 1.98 15.72 -11.81
C ASP A 169 1.02 14.60 -12.25
N GLU A 170 1.56 13.53 -12.85
CA GLU A 170 0.78 12.48 -13.52
C GLU A 170 0.90 11.10 -12.88
N LEU A 171 1.90 10.86 -12.04
CA LEU A 171 2.14 9.55 -11.42
C LEU A 171 2.10 9.64 -9.90
N ALA A 172 1.50 8.62 -9.29
CA ALA A 172 1.51 8.45 -7.84
C ALA A 172 1.77 6.99 -7.48
N THR A 173 2.42 6.77 -6.34
CA THR A 173 2.58 5.45 -5.73
C THR A 173 1.99 5.48 -4.33
N ILE A 174 1.03 4.61 -4.08
CA ILE A 174 0.45 4.38 -2.76
C ILE A 174 1.11 3.16 -2.15
N THR A 175 1.61 3.27 -0.93
CA THR A 175 2.03 2.11 -0.14
C THR A 175 0.87 1.66 0.74
N LEU A 176 0.39 0.45 0.51
CA LEU A 176 -0.66 -0.18 1.29
C LEU A 176 -0.04 -1.12 2.32
N THR A 177 -0.68 -1.25 3.48
CA THR A 177 -0.32 -2.22 4.51
C THR A 177 -1.49 -3.08 4.88
N ARG A 178 -1.25 -4.39 4.94
CA ARG A 178 -2.25 -5.37 5.34
C ARG A 178 -1.72 -6.20 6.51
N LYS A 179 -2.53 -6.32 7.56
CA LYS A 179 -2.28 -7.27 8.65
C LYS A 179 -2.81 -8.65 8.27
N LYS A 180 -2.00 -9.66 8.54
CA LYS A 180 -2.35 -11.08 8.47
C LYS A 180 -1.91 -11.74 9.78
N ALA A 181 -2.27 -13.01 9.98
CA ALA A 181 -1.92 -13.74 11.20
C ALA A 181 -0.40 -13.91 11.37
N ASP A 182 0.35 -13.96 10.26
CA ASP A 182 1.79 -14.15 10.17
C ASP A 182 2.61 -12.84 10.20
N GLY A 183 1.97 -11.68 10.06
CA GLY A 183 2.66 -10.39 10.11
C GLY A 183 1.96 -9.27 9.36
N THR A 184 2.68 -8.15 9.20
CA THR A 184 2.21 -7.00 8.41
C THR A 184 2.96 -6.94 7.08
N TYR A 185 2.20 -6.92 5.98
CA TYR A 185 2.74 -6.91 4.62
C TYR A 185 2.51 -5.56 3.98
N GLY A 186 3.52 -5.04 3.28
CA GLY A 186 3.45 -3.82 2.47
C GLY A 186 3.43 -4.14 0.98
N TYR A 187 2.61 -3.43 0.21
CA TYR A 187 2.58 -3.52 -1.26
C TYR A 187 2.39 -2.12 -1.84
N LYS A 188 2.81 -1.96 -3.10
CA LYS A 188 2.80 -0.67 -3.79
C LYS A 188 1.78 -0.70 -4.90
N VAL A 189 0.89 0.29 -4.91
CA VAL A 189 -0.07 0.52 -5.98
C VAL A 189 0.35 1.75 -6.75
N MET A 190 0.49 1.62 -8.05
CA MET A 190 0.81 2.72 -8.96
C MET A 190 -0.47 3.28 -9.55
N LEU A 191 -0.57 4.60 -9.58
CA LEU A 191 -1.69 5.33 -10.13
C LEU A 191 -1.20 6.33 -11.16
N MET A 192 -2.04 6.58 -12.16
CA MET A 192 -1.84 7.57 -13.19
C MET A 192 -2.99 8.56 -13.18
N ARG A 193 -2.69 9.84 -13.40
CA ARG A 193 -3.67 10.89 -13.61
C ARG A 193 -4.03 10.92 -15.09
N GLY A 194 -5.30 10.67 -15.41
CA GLY A 194 -5.78 10.77 -16.79
C GLY A 194 -5.83 12.22 -17.29
N ALA A 195 -6.01 12.39 -18.60
CA ALA A 195 -6.20 13.70 -19.22
C ALA A 195 -7.43 14.47 -18.68
N ASP A 196 -8.38 13.76 -18.08
CA ASP A 196 -9.54 14.33 -17.37
C ASP A 196 -9.23 14.75 -15.93
N GLY A 197 -7.94 14.72 -15.54
CA GLY A 197 -7.48 15.08 -14.21
C GLY A 197 -7.79 14.04 -13.12
N ARG A 198 -8.42 12.91 -13.45
CA ARG A 198 -8.80 11.87 -12.49
C ARG A 198 -7.70 10.84 -12.31
N TRP A 199 -7.37 10.55 -11.06
CA TRP A 199 -6.48 9.46 -10.69
C TRP A 199 -7.14 8.11 -10.89
N ARG A 200 -6.40 7.19 -11.51
CA ARG A 200 -6.78 5.80 -11.79
C ARG A 200 -5.64 4.86 -11.48
N ILE A 201 -5.95 3.63 -11.14
CA ILE A 201 -4.96 2.61 -10.79
C ILE A 201 -4.41 1.98 -12.07
N GLU A 202 -3.09 1.98 -12.18
CA GLU A 202 -2.33 1.42 -13.29
C GLU A 202 -1.76 0.04 -12.93
N ASN A 203 -1.26 -0.14 -11.71
CA ASN A 203 -0.65 -1.40 -11.28
C ASN A 203 -0.83 -1.61 -9.76
N MET A 204 -1.01 -2.86 -9.34
CA MET A 204 -1.22 -3.29 -7.94
C MET A 204 -0.40 -4.54 -7.64
#